data_AF-A0A9W4CIV1-F1
#
_entry.id   AF-A0A9W4CIV1-F1
#
_cell.length_a   1.000
_cell.length_b   1.000
_cell.length_c   1.000
_cell.angle_alpha   90.00
_cell.angle_beta   90.00
_cell.angle_gamma   90.00
#
_symmetry.space_group_name_H-M   'P 1'
#
loop_
_entity.id
_entity.type
_entity.pdbx_description
1 polymer ?
#
loop_
_entity_poly.entity_id
_entity_poly.type
_entity_poly.pdbx_seq_one_letter_code
_entity_poly.pdbx_strand_id
1 'polypeptide(L)'
;MLANSPLVGELFGSPIFEYNTGEYNLSRQIHLLIWFNCSPQTQMLEEQGNYYELLVNLLCCRNKILYSYTQARWCYQQAKDLYKQLLPKVENLKKLPQDLTEKLEFLKQELILIPQSSCEYGEYIQHIKLHLNTIETNLKNYQYYLNQLYELLILEDNLPFFKRFETRTKNKFIEQINVDLGYLIPGQNLFSELINTIRGLVEIEQAEIDRSLEKTIAILGVSLGVGGIAASTFSGYVERPLIDSNQSPSKIFTHPGIFAFLLSVAFTLVTGLLTAKFLCYRGRK
;
A
#
# COMPACT_ATOMS: atom_id res chain seq x y z
N MET A 1 29.55 -16.41 6.48
CA MET A 1 28.64 -17.28 7.26
C MET A 1 27.22 -16.93 6.88
N LEU A 2 26.38 -17.91 6.58
CA LEU A 2 24.99 -17.68 6.19
C LEU A 2 24.20 -17.22 7.44
N ALA A 3 23.49 -16.09 7.34
CA ALA A 3 22.88 -15.42 8.50
C ALA A 3 21.69 -16.17 9.14
N ASN A 4 21.12 -17.17 8.45
CA ASN A 4 19.99 -17.95 8.92
C ASN A 4 20.28 -19.45 8.82
N SER A 5 20.00 -20.19 9.89
CA SER A 5 19.98 -21.66 9.86
C SER A 5 18.91 -22.14 8.88
N PRO A 6 19.17 -23.21 8.10
CA PRO A 6 18.19 -23.74 7.16
C PRO A 6 16.97 -24.29 7.92
N LEU A 7 15.79 -24.13 7.32
CA LEU A 7 14.60 -24.85 7.80
C LEU A 7 14.68 -26.30 7.33
N VAL A 8 14.44 -27.22 8.24
CA VAL A 8 14.47 -28.66 7.97
C VAL A 8 13.04 -29.16 7.79
N GLY A 9 12.86 -30.05 6.83
CA GLY A 9 11.65 -30.84 6.64
C GLY A 9 12.01 -32.24 6.15
N GLU A 10 10.98 -33.01 5.84
CA GLU A 10 11.07 -34.36 5.34
C GLU A 10 10.13 -34.53 4.15
N LEU A 11 10.63 -35.11 3.07
CA LEU A 11 9.93 -35.38 1.83
C LEU A 11 10.21 -36.82 1.39
N PHE A 12 9.16 -37.62 1.32
CA PHE A 12 9.18 -39.04 0.97
C PHE A 12 10.13 -39.87 1.85
N GLY A 13 10.18 -39.55 3.14
CA GLY A 13 11.03 -40.20 4.13
C GLY A 13 12.50 -39.77 4.09
N SER A 14 12.86 -38.75 3.32
CA SER A 14 14.22 -38.21 3.30
C SER A 14 14.29 -36.72 3.64
N PRO A 15 15.38 -36.26 4.27
CA PRO A 15 15.49 -34.88 4.73
C PRO A 15 15.60 -33.90 3.56
N ILE A 16 14.83 -32.82 3.64
CA ILE A 16 14.88 -31.67 2.74
C ILE A 16 15.13 -30.39 3.54
N PHE A 17 16.02 -29.54 3.02
CA PHE A 17 16.46 -28.30 3.66
C PHE A 17 16.09 -27.12 2.79
N GLU A 18 15.40 -26.13 3.37
CA GLU A 18 15.21 -24.81 2.76
C GLU A 18 16.27 -23.85 3.27
N TYR A 19 17.06 -23.32 2.34
CA TYR A 19 17.86 -22.13 2.55
C TYR A 19 17.20 -20.93 1.87
N ASN A 20 16.96 -19.86 2.63
CA ASN A 20 16.34 -18.66 2.12
C ASN A 20 16.97 -17.43 2.79
N THR A 21 17.50 -16.50 1.99
CA THR A 21 18.08 -15.26 2.52
C THR A 21 17.05 -14.35 3.15
N GLY A 22 15.75 -14.55 2.86
CA GLY A 22 14.66 -13.74 3.39
C GLY A 22 14.50 -12.38 2.70
N GLU A 23 15.40 -12.06 1.78
CA GLU A 23 15.43 -10.83 0.98
C GLU A 23 14.17 -10.66 0.14
N TYR A 24 13.65 -9.44 0.13
CA TYR A 24 12.51 -9.06 -0.69
C TYR A 24 12.91 -8.78 -2.13
N ASN A 25 14.12 -8.25 -2.33
CA ASN A 25 14.62 -7.96 -3.66
C ASN A 25 15.07 -9.28 -4.32
N LEU A 26 14.35 -9.68 -5.38
CA LEU A 26 14.63 -10.89 -6.14
C LEU A 26 16.08 -10.99 -6.65
N SER A 27 16.71 -9.86 -7.00
CA SER A 27 18.11 -9.85 -7.48
C SER A 27 19.14 -10.21 -6.40
N ARG A 28 18.73 -10.19 -5.12
CA ARG A 28 19.55 -10.52 -3.96
C ARG A 28 19.02 -11.73 -3.20
N GLN A 29 17.87 -12.27 -3.63
CA GLN A 29 17.27 -13.40 -2.98
C GLN A 29 17.92 -14.69 -3.46
N ILE A 30 18.37 -15.50 -2.51
CA ILE A 30 18.79 -16.88 -2.76
C ILE A 30 17.77 -17.77 -2.07
N HIS A 31 17.14 -18.64 -2.84
CA HIS A 31 16.24 -19.68 -2.36
C HIS A 31 16.72 -21.03 -2.90
N LEU A 32 17.18 -21.90 -2.00
CA LEU A 32 17.67 -23.23 -2.33
C LEU A 32 16.85 -24.25 -1.56
N LEU A 33 16.46 -25.31 -2.26
CA LEU A 33 15.93 -26.53 -1.66
C LEU A 33 16.97 -27.62 -1.90
N ILE A 34 17.46 -28.23 -0.83
CA ILE A 34 18.44 -29.32 -0.88
C ILE A 34 17.76 -30.55 -0.32
N TRP A 35 17.53 -31.54 -1.17
CA TRP A 35 16.88 -32.79 -0.80
C TRP A 35 17.88 -33.93 -0.96
N PHE A 36 18.05 -34.72 0.10
CA PHE A 36 18.93 -35.88 0.07
C PHE A 36 18.11 -37.14 -0.15
N ASN A 37 18.63 -38.11 -0.89
CA ASN A 37 18.01 -39.42 -0.98
C ASN A 37 18.60 -40.31 0.14
N CYS A 38 17.85 -40.47 1.23
CA CYS A 38 18.25 -41.25 2.40
C CYS A 38 17.29 -42.43 2.68
N SER A 39 16.30 -42.65 1.82
CA SER A 39 15.21 -43.60 2.04
C SER A 39 14.83 -44.33 0.74
N PRO A 40 14.63 -45.67 0.75
CA PRO A 40 14.14 -46.40 -0.41
C PRO A 40 12.82 -45.85 -0.98
N GLN A 41 11.96 -45.31 -0.12
CA GLN A 41 10.69 -44.69 -0.49
C GLN A 41 10.91 -43.45 -1.35
N THR A 42 11.92 -42.63 -1.04
CA THR A 42 12.32 -41.48 -1.85
C THR A 42 12.71 -41.91 -3.26
N GLN A 43 13.54 -42.95 -3.40
CA GLN A 43 13.92 -43.47 -4.70
C GLN A 43 12.70 -43.96 -5.51
N MET A 44 11.82 -44.73 -4.88
CA MET A 44 10.62 -45.27 -5.55
C MET A 44 9.67 -44.16 -6.03
N LEU A 45 9.41 -43.15 -5.20
CA LEU A 45 8.52 -42.03 -5.55
C LEU A 45 9.16 -41.08 -6.57
N GLU A 46 10.48 -40.97 -6.54
CA GLU A 46 11.24 -40.24 -7.55
C GLU A 46 11.15 -40.90 -8.93
N GLU A 47 11.28 -42.22 -9.00
CA GLU A 47 11.11 -42.99 -10.25
C GLU A 47 9.69 -42.85 -10.83
N GLN A 48 8.67 -42.62 -9.99
CA GLN A 48 7.30 -42.37 -10.43
C GLN A 48 7.09 -40.93 -10.94
N GLY A 49 7.80 -39.96 -10.38
CA GLY A 49 7.80 -38.57 -10.83
C GLY A 49 6.49 -37.78 -10.69
N ASN A 50 5.46 -38.33 -10.04
CA ASN A 50 4.12 -37.73 -9.96
C ASN A 50 4.08 -36.37 -9.22
N TYR A 51 5.09 -36.07 -8.41
CA TYR A 51 5.16 -34.83 -7.62
C TYR A 51 5.84 -33.66 -8.37
N TYR A 52 6.56 -33.92 -9.46
CA TYR A 52 7.40 -32.93 -10.14
C TYR A 52 6.61 -31.72 -10.62
N GLU A 53 5.51 -31.96 -11.34
CA GLU A 53 4.67 -30.89 -11.85
C GLU A 53 4.07 -30.05 -10.70
N LEU A 54 3.64 -30.70 -9.62
CA LEU A 54 3.12 -30.02 -8.43
C LEU A 54 4.18 -29.12 -7.80
N LEU A 55 5.41 -29.62 -7.63
CA LEU A 55 6.50 -28.87 -7.04
C LEU A 55 6.93 -27.69 -7.93
N VAL A 56 7.04 -27.90 -9.24
CA VAL A 56 7.38 -26.84 -10.21
C VAL A 56 6.31 -25.74 -10.18
N ASN A 57 5.03 -26.12 -10.23
CA ASN A 57 3.93 -25.17 -10.20
C ASN A 57 3.85 -24.40 -8.87
N LEU A 58 4.05 -25.10 -7.74
CA LEU A 58 4.13 -24.50 -6.41
C LEU A 58 5.23 -23.43 -6.34
N LEU A 59 6.44 -23.75 -6.82
CA LEU A 59 7.58 -22.82 -6.85
C LEU A 59 7.36 -21.66 -7.83
N CYS A 60 6.69 -21.91 -8.96
CA CYS A 60 6.30 -20.85 -9.89
C CYS A 60 5.32 -19.86 -9.25
N CYS A 61 4.30 -20.35 -8.53
CA CYS A 61 3.39 -19.49 -7.78
C CYS A 61 4.15 -18.65 -6.73
N ARG A 62 5.07 -19.27 -5.98
CA ARG A 62 5.94 -18.57 -5.02
C ARG A 62 6.70 -17.41 -5.68
N ASN A 63 7.32 -17.64 -6.83
CA ASN A 63 8.10 -16.62 -7.54
C ASN A 63 7.22 -15.50 -8.10
N LYS A 64 6.04 -15.83 -8.65
CA LYS A 64 5.06 -14.83 -9.09
C LYS A 64 4.60 -13.93 -7.95
N ILE A 65 4.30 -14.51 -6.77
CA ILE A 65 3.94 -13.75 -5.56
C ILE A 65 5.05 -12.78 -5.16
N LEU A 66 6.30 -13.25 -5.09
CA LEU A 66 7.44 -12.41 -4.69
C LEU A 66 7.72 -11.29 -5.69
N TYR A 67 7.60 -11.58 -6.98
CA TYR A 67 7.73 -10.57 -8.03
C TYR A 67 6.64 -9.51 -7.89
N SER A 68 5.37 -9.91 -7.84
CA SER A 68 4.24 -8.98 -7.70
C SER A 68 4.34 -8.15 -6.42
N TYR A 69 4.80 -8.75 -5.31
CA TYR A 69 5.03 -8.01 -4.08
C TYR A 69 6.11 -6.94 -4.26
N THR A 70 7.25 -7.29 -4.88
CA THR A 70 8.33 -6.33 -5.17
C THR A 70 7.85 -5.18 -6.04
N GLN A 71 7.06 -5.46 -7.07
CA GLN A 71 6.48 -4.42 -7.94
C GLN A 71 5.48 -3.54 -7.19
N ALA A 72 4.60 -4.10 -6.36
CA ALA A 72 3.69 -3.33 -5.52
C ALA A 72 4.45 -2.37 -4.58
N ARG A 73 5.55 -2.83 -3.98
CA ARG A 73 6.42 -1.99 -3.14
C ARG A 73 7.09 -0.86 -3.91
N TRP A 74 7.50 -1.13 -5.16
CA TRP A 74 8.05 -0.11 -6.03
C TRP A 74 7.00 0.94 -6.42
N CYS A 75 5.80 0.53 -6.85
CA CYS A 75 4.69 1.45 -7.16
C CYS A 75 4.29 2.30 -5.95
N TYR A 76 4.26 1.71 -4.74
CA TYR A 76 4.02 2.46 -3.51
C TYR A 76 5.04 3.58 -3.30
N GLN A 77 6.33 3.30 -3.56
CA GLN A 77 7.37 4.31 -3.44
C GLN A 77 7.18 5.44 -4.45
N GLN A 78 6.85 5.13 -5.72
CA GLN A 78 6.57 6.15 -6.74
C GLN A 78 5.37 7.03 -6.35
N ALA A 79 4.26 6.41 -5.96
CA ALA A 79 3.06 7.13 -5.52
C ALA A 79 3.35 8.01 -4.29
N LYS A 80 4.12 7.52 -3.33
CA LYS A 80 4.52 8.27 -2.14
C LYS A 80 5.37 9.49 -2.50
N ASP A 81 6.26 9.39 -3.47
CA ASP A 81 7.09 10.51 -3.88
C ASP A 81 6.29 11.56 -4.66
N LEU A 82 5.34 11.15 -5.51
CA LEU A 82 4.35 12.05 -6.12
C LEU A 82 3.48 12.74 -5.07
N TYR A 83 3.02 12.01 -4.04
CA TYR A 83 2.25 12.60 -2.95
C TYR A 83 3.02 13.73 -2.25
N LYS A 84 4.31 13.52 -1.96
CA LYS A 84 5.16 14.57 -1.35
C LYS A 84 5.35 15.78 -2.26
N GLN A 85 5.34 15.60 -3.58
CA GLN A 85 5.45 16.71 -4.54
C GLN A 85 4.15 17.51 -4.66
N LEU A 86 3.00 16.82 -4.60
CA LEU A 86 1.68 17.43 -4.71
C LEU A 86 1.21 18.10 -3.42
N LEU A 87 1.57 17.58 -2.24
CA LEU A 87 1.10 18.10 -0.96
C LEU A 87 1.44 19.60 -0.75
N PRO A 88 2.65 20.11 -1.05
CA PRO A 88 2.95 21.54 -0.96
C PRO A 88 2.07 22.42 -1.86
N LYS A 89 1.57 21.90 -3.00
CA LYS A 89 0.69 22.66 -3.91
C LYS A 89 -0.66 23.00 -3.26
N VAL A 90 -1.15 22.12 -2.38
CA VAL A 90 -2.34 22.37 -1.57
C VAL A 90 -2.13 23.59 -0.65
N GLU A 91 -0.95 23.69 -0.03
CA GLU A 91 -0.62 24.83 0.84
C GLU A 91 -0.38 26.12 0.05
N ASN A 92 0.18 26.04 -1.17
CA ASN A 92 0.39 27.21 -2.03
C ASN A 92 -0.92 27.88 -2.45
N LEU A 93 -2.02 27.12 -2.61
CA LEU A 93 -3.34 27.72 -2.86
C LEU A 93 -3.87 28.58 -1.71
N LYS A 94 -3.35 28.42 -0.49
CA LYS A 94 -3.69 29.32 0.62
C LYS A 94 -2.93 30.66 0.54
N LYS A 95 -1.90 30.74 -0.31
CA LYS A 95 -0.99 31.87 -0.45
C LYS A 95 -0.98 32.39 -1.89
N LEU A 96 -2.17 32.64 -2.43
CA LEU A 96 -2.29 33.16 -3.79
C LEU A 96 -1.74 34.59 -3.88
N PRO A 97 -1.14 34.97 -5.02
CA PRO A 97 -0.76 36.36 -5.30
C PRO A 97 -1.96 37.31 -5.14
N GLN A 98 -1.68 38.54 -4.72
CA GLN A 98 -2.73 39.58 -4.64
C GLN A 98 -3.02 40.21 -5.99
N ASP A 99 -2.03 40.29 -6.88
CA ASP A 99 -2.24 40.78 -8.25
C ASP A 99 -3.05 39.76 -9.06
N LEU A 100 -4.10 40.26 -9.73
CA LEU A 100 -5.06 39.45 -10.49
C LEU A 100 -4.41 38.72 -11.67
N THR A 101 -3.46 39.38 -12.36
CA THR A 101 -2.79 38.80 -13.53
C THR A 101 -1.80 37.73 -13.10
N GLU A 102 -0.98 38.03 -12.08
CA GLU A 102 -0.03 37.06 -11.51
C GLU A 102 -0.75 35.85 -10.91
N LYS A 103 -1.88 36.06 -10.22
CA LYS A 103 -2.71 34.99 -9.66
C LYS A 103 -3.29 34.10 -10.75
N LEU A 104 -3.84 34.67 -11.83
CA LEU A 104 -4.40 33.90 -12.94
C LEU A 104 -3.32 33.08 -13.65
N GLU A 105 -2.16 33.66 -13.93
CA GLU A 105 -1.05 32.93 -14.57
C GLU A 105 -0.52 31.81 -13.67
N PHE A 106 -0.38 32.05 -12.37
CA PHE A 106 -0.05 31.00 -11.41
C PHE A 106 -1.07 29.85 -11.44
N LEU A 107 -2.36 30.16 -11.37
CA LEU A 107 -3.43 29.15 -11.37
C LEU A 107 -3.46 28.33 -12.68
N LYS A 108 -3.24 28.97 -13.84
CA LYS A 108 -3.16 28.27 -15.13
C LYS A 108 -1.97 27.31 -15.19
N GLN A 109 -0.80 27.71 -14.68
CA GLN A 109 0.37 26.84 -14.62
C GLN A 109 0.12 25.61 -13.75
N GLU A 110 -0.46 25.81 -12.56
CA GLU A 110 -0.81 24.70 -11.67
C GLU A 110 -1.89 23.79 -12.29
N LEU A 111 -2.83 24.34 -13.07
CA LEU A 111 -3.85 23.57 -13.80
C LEU A 111 -3.28 22.70 -14.93
N ILE A 112 -2.04 22.92 -15.35
CA ILE A 112 -1.33 22.04 -16.30
C ILE A 112 -0.56 20.95 -15.55
N LEU A 113 0.18 21.32 -14.51
CA LEU A 113 1.13 20.43 -13.83
C LEU A 113 0.45 19.44 -12.87
N ILE A 114 -0.49 19.92 -12.04
CA ILE A 114 -1.10 19.10 -10.98
C ILE A 114 -1.92 17.94 -11.57
N PRO A 115 -2.74 18.11 -12.63
CA PRO A 115 -3.48 17.00 -13.21
C PRO A 115 -2.59 15.87 -13.72
N GLN A 116 -1.44 16.18 -14.33
CA GLN A 116 -0.51 15.18 -14.82
C GLN A 116 0.04 14.32 -13.67
N SER A 117 0.58 14.95 -12.62
CA SER A 117 1.11 14.23 -11.45
C SER A 117 0.01 13.50 -10.68
N SER A 118 -1.21 14.04 -10.62
CA SER A 118 -2.36 13.40 -9.99
C SER A 118 -2.83 12.15 -10.77
N CYS A 119 -2.78 12.22 -12.11
CA CYS A 119 -3.05 11.08 -12.97
C CYS A 119 -2.03 9.96 -12.75
N GLU A 120 -0.74 10.28 -12.81
CA GLU A 120 0.35 9.32 -12.59
C GLU A 120 0.27 8.69 -11.18
N TYR A 121 -0.07 9.51 -10.17
CA TYR A 121 -0.33 9.05 -8.81
C TYR A 121 -1.46 8.00 -8.77
N GLY A 122 -2.57 8.27 -9.45
CA GLY A 122 -3.70 7.34 -9.57
C GLY A 122 -3.33 6.05 -10.30
N GLU A 123 -2.49 6.13 -11.34
CA GLU A 123 -2.00 4.97 -12.08
C GLU A 123 -1.18 4.03 -11.19
N TYR A 124 -0.27 4.55 -10.37
CA TYR A 124 0.48 3.71 -9.43
C TYR A 124 -0.43 3.04 -8.39
N ILE A 125 -1.47 3.72 -7.88
CA ILE A 125 -2.46 3.09 -7.00
C ILE A 125 -3.16 1.93 -7.71
N GLN A 126 -3.55 2.12 -8.97
CA GLN A 126 -4.17 1.07 -9.76
C GLN A 126 -3.23 -0.11 -9.98
N HIS A 127 -1.95 0.13 -10.28
CA HIS A 127 -0.95 -0.92 -10.41
C HIS A 127 -0.75 -1.71 -9.11
N ILE A 128 -0.74 -1.04 -7.95
CA ILE A 128 -0.68 -1.72 -6.63
C ILE A 128 -1.86 -2.69 -6.48
N LYS A 129 -3.09 -2.27 -6.82
CA LYS A 129 -4.28 -3.14 -6.77
C LYS A 129 -4.17 -4.34 -7.72
N LEU A 130 -3.64 -4.15 -8.92
CA LEU A 130 -3.41 -5.24 -9.87
C LEU A 130 -2.39 -6.25 -9.34
N HIS A 131 -1.32 -5.79 -8.71
CA HIS A 131 -0.33 -6.66 -8.07
C HIS A 131 -0.91 -7.39 -6.86
N LEU A 132 -1.76 -6.75 -6.05
CA LEU A 132 -2.49 -7.40 -4.97
C LEU A 132 -3.35 -8.57 -5.50
N ASN A 133 -4.16 -8.32 -6.53
CA ASN A 133 -4.98 -9.36 -7.16
C ASN A 133 -4.13 -10.53 -7.69
N THR A 134 -2.96 -10.22 -8.25
CA THR A 134 -2.01 -11.22 -8.75
C THR A 134 -1.46 -12.08 -7.61
N ILE A 135 -1.10 -11.47 -6.47
CA ILE A 135 -0.65 -12.17 -5.27
C ILE A 135 -1.75 -13.08 -4.73
N GLU A 136 -2.97 -12.57 -4.59
CA GLU A 136 -4.09 -13.35 -4.07
C GLU A 136 -4.45 -14.54 -4.97
N THR A 137 -4.42 -14.35 -6.28
CA THR A 137 -4.67 -15.42 -7.25
C THR A 137 -3.58 -16.50 -7.18
N ASN A 138 -2.31 -16.09 -7.16
CA ASN A 138 -1.22 -17.06 -7.08
C ASN A 138 -1.12 -17.71 -5.70
N LEU A 139 -1.60 -17.06 -4.63
CA LEU A 139 -1.70 -17.66 -3.31
C LEU A 139 -2.75 -18.79 -3.30
N LYS A 140 -3.90 -18.61 -3.95
CA LYS A 140 -4.90 -19.68 -4.12
C LYS A 140 -4.32 -20.86 -4.91
N ASN A 141 -3.62 -20.59 -6.00
CA ASN A 141 -2.97 -21.64 -6.79
C ASN A 141 -1.86 -22.34 -5.99
N TYR A 142 -1.06 -21.58 -5.24
CA TYR A 142 -0.04 -22.11 -4.36
C TYR A 142 -0.64 -23.07 -3.32
N GLN A 143 -1.75 -22.68 -2.68
CA GLN A 143 -2.47 -23.53 -1.73
C GLN A 143 -3.00 -24.80 -2.39
N TYR A 144 -3.53 -24.70 -3.60
CA TYR A 144 -3.98 -25.86 -4.36
C TYR A 144 -2.84 -26.85 -4.59
N TYR A 145 -1.72 -26.41 -5.17
CA TYR A 145 -0.58 -27.30 -5.41
C TYR A 145 0.05 -27.83 -4.12
N LEU A 146 0.06 -27.03 -3.05
CA LEU A 146 0.58 -27.47 -1.75
C LEU A 146 -0.30 -28.57 -1.15
N ASN A 147 -1.63 -28.45 -1.26
CA ASN A 147 -2.54 -29.48 -0.78
C ASN A 147 -2.40 -30.77 -1.60
N GLN A 148 -2.32 -30.67 -2.93
CA GLN A 148 -2.07 -31.86 -3.77
C GLN A 148 -0.72 -32.51 -3.44
N LEU A 149 0.32 -31.71 -3.14
CA LEU A 149 1.61 -32.26 -2.70
C LEU A 149 1.47 -32.98 -1.35
N TYR A 150 0.67 -32.44 -0.42
CA TYR A 150 0.38 -33.07 0.88
C TYR A 150 -0.38 -34.40 0.75
N GLU A 151 -1.19 -34.60 -0.29
CA GLU A 151 -1.84 -35.89 -0.56
C GLU A 151 -0.86 -36.98 -0.96
N LEU A 152 0.34 -36.62 -1.47
CA LEU A 152 1.39 -37.56 -1.84
C LEU A 152 2.37 -37.88 -0.70
N LEU A 153 2.33 -37.11 0.38
CA LEU A 153 3.27 -37.26 1.49
C LEU A 153 2.98 -38.52 2.31
N ILE A 154 4.04 -39.12 2.87
CA ILE A 154 3.90 -40.18 3.86
C ILE A 154 3.68 -39.58 5.26
N LEU A 155 3.22 -40.41 6.21
CA LEU A 155 2.76 -39.95 7.54
C LEU A 155 3.80 -39.12 8.32
N GLU A 156 5.09 -39.38 8.12
CA GLU A 156 6.21 -38.75 8.82
C GLU A 156 6.71 -37.47 8.14
N ASP A 157 6.34 -37.26 6.87
CA ASP A 157 6.80 -36.13 6.08
C ASP A 157 6.25 -34.79 6.61
N ASN A 158 7.07 -33.75 6.50
CA ASN A 158 6.64 -32.40 6.80
C ASN A 158 7.41 -31.36 5.98
N LEU A 159 6.71 -30.34 5.50
CA LEU A 159 7.29 -29.28 4.66
C LEU A 159 7.00 -27.90 5.26
N PRO A 160 7.57 -27.57 6.43
CA PRO A 160 7.17 -26.39 7.21
C PRO A 160 7.47 -25.07 6.50
N PHE A 161 8.50 -25.02 5.66
CA PHE A 161 8.87 -23.84 4.89
C PHE A 161 7.80 -23.44 3.86
N PHE A 162 7.11 -24.41 3.23
CA PHE A 162 6.02 -24.09 2.31
C PHE A 162 4.83 -23.47 3.02
N LYS A 163 4.48 -23.99 4.20
CA LYS A 163 3.40 -23.41 5.02
C LYS A 163 3.79 -22.03 5.54
N ARG A 164 5.04 -21.86 5.99
CA ARG A 164 5.58 -20.56 6.43
C ARG A 164 5.49 -19.50 5.33
N PHE A 165 5.78 -19.85 4.08
CA PHE A 165 5.64 -18.94 2.95
C PHE A 165 4.18 -18.52 2.70
N GLU A 166 3.25 -19.47 2.77
CA GLU A 166 1.80 -19.19 2.68
C GLU A 166 1.37 -18.19 3.77
N THR A 167 1.72 -18.46 5.02
CA THR A 167 1.41 -17.59 6.17
C THR A 167 2.05 -16.22 6.02
N ARG A 168 3.30 -16.13 5.57
CA ARG A 168 3.99 -14.85 5.32
C ARG A 168 3.28 -14.05 4.21
N THR A 169 2.82 -14.71 3.16
CA THR A 169 2.10 -14.04 2.07
C THR A 169 0.79 -13.42 2.57
N LYS A 170 0.00 -14.17 3.34
CA LYS A 170 -1.25 -13.69 3.94
C LYS A 170 -1.01 -12.55 4.94
N ASN A 171 -0.22 -12.82 5.97
CA ASN A 171 -0.15 -11.98 7.16
C ASN A 171 0.88 -10.86 7.04
N LYS A 172 1.67 -10.82 5.96
CA LYS A 172 2.63 -9.72 5.75
C LYS A 172 2.46 -9.08 4.38
N PHE A 173 2.46 -9.84 3.30
CA PHE A 173 2.50 -9.22 1.97
C PHE A 173 1.17 -8.54 1.62
N ILE A 174 0.08 -9.29 1.74
CA ILE A 174 -1.28 -8.79 1.47
C ILE A 174 -1.65 -7.67 2.47
N GLU A 175 -1.42 -7.90 3.76
CA GLU A 175 -1.68 -6.88 4.79
C GLU A 175 -0.91 -5.58 4.54
N GLN A 176 0.39 -5.66 4.24
CA GLN A 176 1.19 -4.48 3.96
C GLN A 176 0.67 -3.70 2.74
N ILE A 177 0.32 -4.39 1.65
CA ILE A 177 -0.23 -3.73 0.46
C ILE A 177 -1.57 -3.05 0.77
N ASN A 178 -2.44 -3.68 1.56
CA ASN A 178 -3.71 -3.06 1.97
C ASN A 178 -3.49 -1.82 2.83
N VAL A 179 -2.51 -1.85 3.73
CA VAL A 179 -2.10 -0.68 4.52
C VAL A 179 -1.60 0.44 3.60
N ASP A 180 -0.73 0.12 2.64
CA ASP A 180 -0.21 1.07 1.66
C ASP A 180 -1.35 1.74 0.86
N LEU A 181 -2.29 0.95 0.35
CA LEU A 181 -3.47 1.44 -0.35
C LEU A 181 -4.35 2.33 0.55
N GLY A 182 -4.52 1.95 1.81
CA GLY A 182 -5.24 2.74 2.82
C GLY A 182 -4.63 4.13 3.05
N TYR A 183 -3.31 4.27 2.89
CA TYR A 183 -2.64 5.58 2.94
C TYR A 183 -2.76 6.37 1.64
N LEU A 184 -2.68 5.71 0.49
CA LEU A 184 -2.61 6.39 -0.80
C LEU A 184 -3.99 6.81 -1.34
N ILE A 185 -5.03 5.98 -1.18
CA ILE A 185 -6.36 6.26 -1.74
C ILE A 185 -6.94 7.60 -1.28
N PRO A 186 -6.86 7.99 0.01
CA PRO A 186 -7.33 9.31 0.44
C PRO A 186 -6.65 10.49 -0.29
N GLY A 187 -5.37 10.35 -0.65
CA GLY A 187 -4.64 11.37 -1.40
C GLY A 187 -5.19 11.60 -2.81
N GLN A 188 -5.78 10.57 -3.44
CA GLN A 188 -6.35 10.70 -4.78
C GLN A 188 -7.57 11.64 -4.78
N ASN A 189 -8.41 11.53 -3.74
CA ASN A 189 -9.56 12.41 -3.56
C ASN A 189 -9.10 13.86 -3.31
N LEU A 190 -8.11 14.04 -2.42
CA LEU A 190 -7.53 15.35 -2.13
C LEU A 190 -7.02 16.06 -3.40
N PHE A 191 -6.27 15.35 -4.25
CA PHE A 191 -5.73 15.95 -5.47
C PHE A 191 -6.80 16.19 -6.54
N SER A 192 -7.86 15.38 -6.59
CA SER A 192 -9.03 15.64 -7.44
C SER A 192 -9.75 16.93 -7.02
N GLU A 193 -9.98 17.12 -5.72
CA GLU A 193 -10.57 18.34 -5.16
C GLU A 193 -9.69 19.57 -5.40
N LEU A 194 -8.38 19.41 -5.28
CA LEU A 194 -7.40 20.45 -5.60
C LEU A 194 -7.53 20.92 -7.05
N ILE A 195 -7.60 19.98 -8.00
CA ILE A 195 -7.73 20.28 -9.44
C ILE A 195 -9.06 21.02 -9.71
N ASN A 196 -10.17 20.54 -9.13
CA ASN A 196 -11.47 21.17 -9.31
C ASN A 196 -11.50 22.58 -8.71
N THR A 197 -10.85 22.77 -7.57
CA THR A 197 -10.68 24.09 -6.94
C THR A 197 -9.92 25.04 -7.85
N ILE A 198 -8.78 24.62 -8.40
CA ILE A 198 -7.98 25.45 -9.31
C ILE A 198 -8.78 25.80 -10.56
N ARG A 199 -9.51 24.83 -11.14
CA ARG A 199 -10.38 25.08 -12.29
C ARG A 199 -11.44 26.14 -11.97
N GLY A 200 -12.14 26.01 -10.84
CA GLY A 200 -13.14 26.98 -10.40
C GLY A 200 -12.55 28.37 -10.16
N LEU A 201 -11.34 28.45 -9.58
CA LEU A 201 -10.63 29.73 -9.42
C LEU A 201 -10.28 30.35 -10.77
N VAL A 202 -9.73 29.58 -11.72
CA VAL A 202 -9.42 30.08 -13.08
C VAL A 202 -10.67 30.64 -13.77
N GLU A 203 -11.80 29.92 -13.68
CA GLU A 203 -13.08 30.38 -14.25
C GLU A 203 -13.56 31.70 -13.62
N ILE A 204 -13.42 31.86 -12.30
CA ILE A 204 -13.77 33.09 -11.58
C ILE A 204 -12.86 34.25 -12.01
N GLU A 205 -11.54 34.08 -11.99
CA GLU A 205 -10.60 35.16 -12.33
C GLU A 205 -10.75 35.59 -13.80
N GLN A 206 -10.98 34.64 -14.73
CA GLN A 206 -11.25 34.97 -16.13
C GLN A 206 -12.54 35.77 -16.29
N ALA A 207 -13.62 35.37 -15.60
CA ALA A 207 -14.87 36.11 -15.61
C ALA A 207 -14.75 37.51 -14.99
N GLU A 208 -13.87 37.69 -13.98
CA GLU A 208 -13.59 38.99 -13.38
C GLU A 208 -12.79 39.90 -14.31
N ILE A 209 -11.78 39.38 -15.02
CA ILE A 209 -11.05 40.14 -16.04
C ILE A 209 -12.01 40.57 -17.16
N ASP A 210 -12.83 39.65 -17.68
CA ASP A 210 -13.80 39.93 -18.74
C ASP A 210 -14.87 40.96 -18.29
N ARG A 211 -15.21 40.97 -16.99
CA ARG A 211 -16.12 41.96 -16.39
C ARG A 211 -15.45 43.23 -15.88
N SER A 212 -14.13 43.27 -15.72
CA SER A 212 -13.39 44.43 -15.18
C SER A 212 -13.43 45.68 -16.07
N LEU A 213 -14.24 45.65 -17.13
CA LEU A 213 -14.81 46.84 -17.74
C LEU A 213 -15.79 47.58 -16.79
N GLU A 214 -16.31 46.97 -15.72
CA GLU A 214 -16.99 47.63 -14.58
C GLU A 214 -17.14 46.66 -13.35
N LYS A 215 -16.36 46.90 -12.28
CA LYS A 215 -16.41 46.32 -10.90
C LYS A 215 -15.59 45.05 -10.60
N THR A 216 -14.59 45.23 -9.72
CA THR A 216 -13.83 44.19 -9.00
C THR A 216 -14.64 43.63 -7.81
N ILE A 217 -14.76 42.31 -7.70
CA ILE A 217 -15.35 41.61 -6.54
C ILE A 217 -14.32 40.58 -6.08
N ALA A 218 -13.59 40.89 -5.01
CA ALA A 218 -12.65 39.95 -4.41
C ALA A 218 -13.40 38.79 -3.72
N ILE A 219 -13.41 37.61 -4.34
CA ILE A 219 -13.97 36.39 -3.75
C ILE A 219 -12.86 35.66 -2.98
N LEU A 220 -12.82 35.88 -1.66
CA LEU A 220 -12.08 35.03 -0.71
C LEU A 220 -13.03 33.97 -0.17
N GLY A 221 -12.88 32.72 -0.61
CA GLY A 221 -13.74 31.65 -0.12
C GLY A 221 -13.50 30.27 -0.71
N VAL A 222 -12.27 29.76 -0.69
CA VAL A 222 -12.04 28.33 -0.89
C VAL A 222 -11.75 27.70 0.48
N SER A 223 -12.80 27.26 1.16
CA SER A 223 -12.67 26.29 2.24
C SER A 223 -12.53 24.91 1.61
N LEU A 224 -11.29 24.40 1.50
CA LEU A 224 -11.06 23.00 1.17
C LEU A 224 -11.79 22.14 2.21
N GLY A 225 -12.80 21.40 1.75
CA GLY A 225 -13.63 20.57 2.61
C GLY A 225 -12.86 19.35 3.13
N VAL A 226 -12.86 19.19 4.45
CA VAL A 226 -12.73 17.91 5.18
C VAL A 226 -11.51 17.03 4.83
N GLY A 227 -10.49 17.10 5.67
CA GLY A 227 -9.49 16.04 5.78
C GLY A 227 -8.26 16.45 6.57
N GLY A 228 -8.39 16.58 7.88
CA GLY A 228 -7.22 16.73 8.75
C GLY A 228 -6.31 15.50 8.65
N ILE A 229 -5.34 15.54 7.75
CA ILE A 229 -4.15 14.70 7.87
C ILE A 229 -3.10 15.60 8.50
N ALA A 230 -2.99 15.50 9.81
CA ALA A 230 -1.90 16.12 10.54
C ALA A 230 -0.57 15.64 9.94
N ALA A 231 0.18 16.57 9.33
CA ALA A 231 1.56 16.34 8.89
C ALA A 231 2.53 16.06 10.06
N SER A 232 2.03 15.98 11.30
CA SER A 232 2.83 15.86 12.53
C SER A 232 3.40 14.47 12.82
N THR A 233 3.24 13.48 11.92
CA THR A 233 3.90 12.16 12.08
C THR A 233 5.01 11.89 11.07
N PHE A 234 5.16 12.72 10.02
CA PHE A 234 6.15 12.46 8.97
C PHE A 234 7.51 13.15 9.17
N SER A 235 7.65 14.05 10.14
CA SER A 235 8.93 14.69 10.50
C SER A 235 9.62 14.09 11.73
N GLY A 236 8.99 13.14 12.44
CA GLY A 236 9.52 12.56 13.68
C GLY A 236 10.04 11.11 13.59
N TYR A 237 9.90 10.43 12.45
CA TYR A 237 10.31 9.02 12.28
C TYR A 237 11.08 8.78 10.98
N VAL A 238 11.88 9.76 10.55
CA VAL A 238 12.97 9.52 9.61
C VAL A 238 14.23 9.24 10.43
N GLU A 239 14.26 8.07 11.07
CA GLU A 239 15.47 7.29 11.35
C GLU A 239 15.09 5.99 12.06
N ARG A 240 15.14 4.88 11.29
CA ARG A 240 15.60 3.52 11.63
C ARG A 240 14.80 2.47 10.84
N PRO A 241 15.40 1.85 9.80
CA PRO A 241 14.96 0.56 9.34
C PRO A 241 15.61 -0.50 10.25
N LEU A 242 14.89 -1.01 11.24
CA LEU A 242 15.30 -2.22 11.97
C LEU A 242 14.06 -3.04 12.30
N ILE A 243 13.70 -3.97 11.40
CA ILE A 243 13.11 -5.23 11.87
C ILE A 243 14.26 -6.22 11.88
N ASP A 244 14.91 -6.26 13.03
CA ASP A 244 15.80 -7.35 13.40
C ASP A 244 14.99 -8.65 13.46
N SER A 245 15.65 -9.73 13.08
CA SER A 245 15.13 -11.08 13.08
C SER A 245 14.85 -11.54 14.52
N ASN A 246 13.78 -12.32 14.69
CA ASN A 246 13.40 -13.04 15.92
C ASN A 246 12.75 -12.21 17.05
N GLN A 247 11.40 -12.18 17.06
CA GLN A 247 10.61 -12.48 18.27
C GLN A 247 9.11 -12.66 17.94
N SER A 248 8.51 -13.62 18.65
CA SER A 248 7.12 -14.09 18.53
C SER A 248 6.09 -13.05 19.03
N PRO A 249 4.85 -13.01 18.53
CA PRO A 249 3.92 -11.92 18.81
C PRO A 249 3.01 -12.24 20.00
N SER A 250 3.01 -11.40 21.02
CA SER A 250 1.84 -11.21 21.87
C SER A 250 1.79 -9.77 22.38
N LYS A 251 0.94 -8.98 21.72
CA LYS A 251 0.10 -7.92 22.31
C LYS A 251 -0.71 -7.31 21.18
N ILE A 252 -2.02 -7.28 21.37
CA ILE A 252 -3.00 -6.65 20.48
C ILE A 252 -2.60 -5.17 20.37
N PHE A 253 -1.93 -4.84 19.27
CA PHE A 253 -1.51 -3.48 18.96
C PHE A 253 -2.68 -2.81 18.26
N THR A 254 -3.47 -2.06 19.01
CA THR A 254 -4.45 -1.15 18.41
C THR A 254 -3.68 -0.09 17.63
N HIS A 255 -3.75 -0.22 16.31
CA HIS A 255 -2.94 0.55 15.36
C HIS A 255 -3.21 2.07 15.49
N PRO A 256 -2.18 2.93 15.59
CA PRO A 256 -2.32 4.37 15.80
C PRO A 256 -3.23 5.07 14.78
N GLY A 257 -3.28 4.56 13.54
CA GLY A 257 -4.16 5.07 12.49
C GLY A 257 -5.65 4.83 12.75
N ILE A 258 -6.00 3.69 13.36
CA ILE A 258 -7.40 3.38 13.72
C ILE A 258 -7.83 4.26 14.89
N PHE A 259 -6.93 4.51 15.84
CA PHE A 259 -7.18 5.42 16.97
C PHE A 259 -7.37 6.87 16.50
N ALA A 260 -6.52 7.35 15.58
CA ALA A 260 -6.66 8.69 15.00
C ALA A 260 -7.95 8.86 14.20
N PHE A 261 -8.35 7.83 13.43
CA PHE A 261 -9.62 7.81 12.71
C PHE A 261 -10.81 7.87 13.67
N LEU A 262 -10.83 7.03 14.72
CA LEU A 262 -11.90 7.00 15.71
C LEU A 262 -12.01 8.31 16.51
N LEU A 263 -10.87 8.94 16.85
CA LEU A 263 -10.86 10.27 17.48
C LEU A 263 -11.42 11.34 16.53
N SER A 264 -11.08 11.31 15.25
CA SER A 264 -11.58 12.29 14.28
C SER A 264 -13.10 12.21 14.12
N VAL A 265 -13.67 11.01 14.12
CA VAL A 265 -15.12 10.77 14.08
C VAL A 265 -15.80 11.22 15.37
N ALA A 266 -15.17 11.02 16.53
CA ALA A 266 -15.70 11.51 17.79
C ALA A 266 -15.74 13.05 17.86
N PHE A 267 -14.69 13.73 17.39
CA PHE A 267 -14.65 15.19 17.35
C PHE A 267 -15.66 15.80 16.38
N THR A 268 -15.87 15.21 15.20
CA THR A 268 -16.88 15.71 14.24
C THR A 268 -18.31 15.55 14.77
N LEU A 269 -18.61 14.45 15.46
CA LEU A 269 -19.91 14.25 16.12
C LEU A 269 -20.14 15.26 17.25
N VAL A 270 -19.14 15.52 18.09
CA VAL A 270 -19.24 16.49 19.20
C VAL A 270 -19.42 17.91 18.68
N THR A 271 -18.62 18.32 17.69
CA THR A 271 -18.73 19.66 17.10
C THR A 271 -20.06 19.86 16.37
N GLY A 272 -20.56 18.84 15.64
CA GLY A 272 -21.88 18.86 15.01
C GLY A 272 -23.05 18.96 15.99
N LEU A 273 -22.97 18.27 17.13
CA LEU A 273 -23.96 18.37 18.21
C LEU A 273 -23.98 19.77 18.87
N LEU A 274 -22.80 20.38 19.03
CA LEU A 274 -22.66 21.72 19.61
C LEU A 274 -23.20 22.81 18.67
N THR A 275 -22.91 22.73 17.37
CA THR A 275 -23.46 23.66 16.37
C THR A 275 -24.97 23.49 16.21
N ALA A 276 -25.48 22.27 16.18
CA ALA A 276 -26.93 22.02 16.15
C ALA A 276 -27.64 22.61 17.38
N LYS A 277 -27.09 22.41 18.58
CA LYS A 277 -27.64 23.02 19.81
C LYS A 277 -27.59 24.56 19.78
N PHE A 278 -26.51 25.14 19.28
CA PHE A 278 -26.36 26.59 19.17
C PHE A 278 -27.38 27.20 18.19
N LEU A 279 -27.59 26.55 17.04
CA LEU A 279 -28.59 26.97 16.05
C LEU A 279 -30.02 26.84 16.58
N CYS A 280 -30.34 25.74 17.28
CA CYS A 280 -31.65 25.58 17.93
C CYS A 280 -31.90 26.58 19.06
N TYR A 281 -30.86 27.03 19.78
CA TYR A 281 -30.98 28.04 20.83
C TYR A 281 -31.20 29.45 20.26
N ARG A 282 -30.60 29.76 19.09
CA ARG A 282 -30.73 31.05 18.42
C ARG A 282 -32.04 31.21 17.66
N GLY A 283 -32.66 30.13 17.20
CA GLY A 283 -34.00 30.14 16.57
C GLY A 283 -35.19 30.20 17.53
N ARG A 284 -34.94 30.31 18.86
CA ARG A 284 -35.96 30.41 19.91
C ARG A 284 -36.00 31.78 20.61
N LYS A 285 -35.29 32.77 20.08
CA LYS A 285 -35.42 34.20 20.45
C LYS A 285 -36.01 34.96 19.27
#